data_AF-A0AAU9RNM3-F1
#
_entry.id   AF-A0AAU9RNM3-F1
#
_cell.length_a   1.000
_cell.length_b   1.000
_cell.length_c   1.000
_cell.angle_alpha   90.00
_cell.angle_beta   90.00
_cell.angle_gamma   90.00
#
_symmetry.space_group_name_H-M   'P 1'
#
loop_
_entity.id
_entity.type
_entity.pdbx_description
1 polymer ?
#
loop_
_entity_poly.entity_id
_entity_poly.type
_entity_poly.pdbx_seq_one_letter_code
_entity_poly.pdbx_strand_id
1 'polypeptide(L)'
;MSQKREFEEGKARVGGGSPEDKRRRFKSVVQEVMRLQTVKHFLEPVLEPLIRKVVKEEVELALGKHLAGIKWICEKEIHPLESRNLQLRFLNNLSLPVFTSARIEGDEGQAIRVGLVDPSTGQIVSSGPASSAKIEVFVVEGDFDSYSGWTAEDVRTNIVREREGKKPLLSGNVFAVLNEGVGVMDEICFTDNSSWTRSRKFRLGVRMVDQFDFVKVREAVTESFVVRDHRGECKYCLLVYPLTLCTIEQNLENLLSVF
;
A
#
# COMPACT_ATOMS: atom_id res chain seq x y z
N MET A 1 -12.98 -39.08 58.87
CA MET A 1 -13.55 -38.85 57.53
C MET A 1 -13.87 -37.38 57.35
N SER A 2 -14.98 -36.89 57.92
CA SER A 2 -15.53 -35.57 57.61
C SER A 2 -14.66 -34.38 58.05
N GLN A 3 -14.62 -33.36 57.20
CA GLN A 3 -14.42 -31.94 57.55
C GLN A 3 -15.79 -31.32 57.93
N LYS A 4 -15.99 -30.15 58.58
CA LYS A 4 -15.23 -28.87 58.58
C LYS A 4 -15.60 -27.93 59.79
N ARG A 5 -15.35 -26.62 59.65
CA ARG A 5 -15.52 -25.46 60.59
C ARG A 5 -16.98 -25.09 60.96
N GLU A 6 -17.34 -24.29 61.99
CA GLU A 6 -16.83 -24.02 63.38
C GLU A 6 -17.74 -23.01 64.17
N PHE A 7 -17.80 -23.15 65.51
CA PHE A 7 -18.17 -22.13 66.53
C PHE A 7 -19.54 -21.37 66.36
N GLU A 8 -19.91 -20.21 66.93
CA GLU A 8 -19.22 -19.04 67.54
C GLU A 8 -20.14 -18.23 68.53
N GLU A 9 -19.62 -17.72 69.66
CA GLU A 9 -19.74 -16.36 70.25
C GLU A 9 -21.08 -15.55 70.47
N GLY A 10 -21.10 -14.64 71.48
CA GLY A 10 -22.30 -13.93 72.04
C GLY A 10 -22.10 -12.50 72.66
N LYS A 11 -23.20 -11.85 73.13
CA LYS A 11 -23.40 -10.46 73.70
C LYS A 11 -24.55 -10.54 74.74
N ALA A 12 -24.85 -9.61 75.66
CA ALA A 12 -24.18 -8.46 76.32
C ALA A 12 -25.20 -7.73 77.23
N ARG A 13 -24.93 -6.69 78.05
CA ARG A 13 -23.82 -5.72 78.12
C ARG A 13 -23.45 -5.40 79.59
N VAL A 14 -22.19 -5.00 79.82
CA VAL A 14 -21.71 -4.45 81.11
C VAL A 14 -20.85 -3.20 80.85
N GLY A 15 -21.48 -2.12 80.35
CA GLY A 15 -20.84 -0.83 80.08
C GLY A 15 -19.61 -0.89 79.14
N GLY A 16 -18.69 0.07 79.33
CA GLY A 16 -17.24 0.04 79.03
C GLY A 16 -16.72 -0.36 77.64
N GLY A 17 -17.57 -0.71 76.67
CA GLY A 17 -17.12 -1.56 75.56
C GLY A 17 -16.71 -2.95 76.07
N SER A 18 -17.56 -3.53 76.93
CA SER A 18 -17.30 -4.73 77.75
C SER A 18 -16.86 -5.96 76.94
N PRO A 19 -16.37 -7.03 77.61
CA PRO A 19 -15.96 -8.26 76.93
C PRO A 19 -17.09 -8.82 76.06
N GLU A 20 -18.31 -8.82 76.58
CA GLU A 20 -19.49 -9.29 75.84
C GLU A 20 -19.86 -8.36 74.68
N ASP A 21 -19.63 -7.05 74.84
CA ASP A 21 -19.94 -6.07 73.80
C ASP A 21 -18.98 -6.19 72.61
N LYS A 22 -17.68 -6.39 72.87
CA LYS A 22 -16.67 -6.73 71.85
C LYS A 22 -16.95 -8.11 71.23
N ARG A 23 -17.40 -9.09 72.02
CA ARG A 23 -17.65 -10.48 71.58
C ARG A 23 -18.74 -10.64 70.51
N ARG A 24 -19.99 -10.15 70.64
CA ARG A 24 -20.94 -10.19 69.49
C ARG A 24 -20.80 -9.01 68.52
N ARG A 25 -19.85 -8.07 68.71
CA ARG A 25 -19.39 -7.25 67.57
C ARG A 25 -18.49 -8.10 66.68
N PHE A 26 -17.55 -8.85 67.28
CA PHE A 26 -16.73 -9.84 66.59
C PHE A 26 -17.59 -10.93 65.95
N LYS A 27 -18.53 -11.54 66.68
CA LYS A 27 -19.46 -12.53 66.10
C LYS A 27 -20.36 -11.97 65.01
N SER A 28 -20.80 -10.71 65.12
CA SER A 28 -21.55 -10.08 64.03
C SER A 28 -20.68 -9.96 62.78
N VAL A 29 -19.41 -9.55 62.92
CA VAL A 29 -18.46 -9.47 61.81
C VAL A 29 -18.13 -10.87 61.27
N VAL A 30 -17.91 -11.87 62.13
CA VAL A 30 -17.64 -13.25 61.71
C VAL A 30 -18.86 -13.86 61.01
N GLN A 31 -20.07 -13.61 61.51
CA GLN A 31 -21.30 -14.05 60.87
C GLN A 31 -21.52 -13.37 59.51
N GLU A 32 -21.14 -12.10 59.38
CA GLU A 32 -21.18 -11.36 58.11
C GLU A 32 -20.11 -11.87 57.13
N VAL A 33 -18.88 -12.12 57.60
CA VAL A 33 -17.79 -12.69 56.80
C VAL A 33 -18.12 -14.12 56.36
N MET A 34 -18.75 -14.92 57.23
CA MET A 34 -19.25 -16.25 56.86
C MET A 34 -20.39 -16.16 55.85
N ARG A 35 -21.29 -15.18 55.96
CA ARG A 35 -22.32 -14.92 54.96
C ARG A 35 -21.71 -14.51 53.62
N LEU A 36 -20.74 -13.59 53.61
CA LEU A 36 -20.03 -13.14 52.41
C LEU A 36 -19.19 -14.26 51.80
N GLN A 37 -18.52 -15.09 52.59
CA GLN A 37 -17.82 -16.28 52.11
C GLN A 37 -18.77 -17.35 51.57
N THR A 38 -19.97 -17.47 52.15
CA THR A 38 -21.02 -18.37 51.64
C THR A 38 -21.52 -17.85 50.29
N VAL A 39 -21.90 -16.58 50.20
CA VAL A 39 -22.30 -15.93 48.94
C VAL A 39 -21.18 -16.09 47.90
N LYS A 40 -19.93 -15.82 48.27
CA LYS A 40 -18.77 -15.95 47.37
C LYS A 40 -18.55 -17.40 46.90
N HIS A 41 -18.45 -18.36 47.81
CA HIS A 41 -18.17 -19.76 47.45
C HIS A 41 -19.34 -20.49 46.77
N PHE A 42 -20.58 -20.05 46.97
CA PHE A 42 -21.74 -20.70 46.35
C PHE A 42 -22.21 -19.99 45.08
N LEU A 43 -22.09 -18.67 44.99
CA LEU A 43 -22.58 -17.92 43.83
C LEU A 43 -21.50 -17.66 42.79
N GLU A 44 -20.21 -17.47 43.15
CA GLU A 44 -19.16 -17.33 42.13
C GLU A 44 -19.06 -18.55 41.19
N PRO A 45 -19.00 -19.82 41.66
CA PRO A 45 -18.90 -20.96 40.75
C PRO A 45 -20.20 -21.28 40.00
N VAL A 46 -21.33 -20.65 40.37
CA VAL A 46 -22.60 -20.78 39.64
C VAL A 46 -22.75 -19.66 38.62
N LEU A 47 -22.38 -18.43 38.97
CA LEU A 47 -22.44 -17.29 38.04
C LEU A 47 -21.31 -17.33 37.01
N GLU A 48 -20.09 -17.75 37.36
CA GLU A 48 -18.97 -17.76 36.41
C GLU A 48 -19.27 -18.62 35.17
N PRO A 49 -19.75 -19.87 35.27
CA PRO A 49 -20.11 -20.66 34.10
C PRO A 49 -21.26 -20.06 33.29
N LEU A 50 -22.24 -19.45 33.97
CA LEU A 50 -23.38 -18.81 33.31
C LEU A 50 -22.95 -17.55 32.54
N ILE A 51 -22.13 -16.70 33.13
CA ILE A 51 -21.57 -15.51 32.48
C ILE A 51 -20.67 -15.93 31.32
N ARG A 52 -19.77 -16.90 31.53
CA ARG A 52 -18.88 -17.40 30.47
C ARG A 52 -19.69 -17.98 29.30
N LYS A 53 -20.81 -18.65 29.57
CA LYS A 53 -21.71 -19.18 28.55
C LYS A 53 -22.41 -18.07 27.78
N VAL A 54 -23.02 -17.09 28.45
CA VAL A 54 -23.69 -15.95 27.80
C VAL A 54 -22.70 -15.13 26.98
N VAL A 55 -21.52 -14.82 27.52
CA VAL A 55 -20.48 -14.08 26.79
C VAL A 55 -20.02 -14.87 25.57
N LYS A 56 -19.83 -16.18 25.70
CA LYS A 56 -19.48 -17.04 24.55
C LYS A 56 -20.58 -17.03 23.49
N GLU A 57 -21.84 -17.19 23.88
CA GLU A 57 -22.98 -17.18 22.97
C GLU A 57 -23.13 -15.81 22.28
N GLU A 58 -22.98 -14.71 23.00
CA GLU A 58 -23.02 -13.35 22.43
C GLU A 58 -21.84 -13.08 21.49
N VAL A 59 -20.63 -13.57 21.82
CA VAL A 59 -19.45 -13.48 20.93
C VAL A 59 -19.65 -14.32 19.68
N GLU A 60 -20.11 -15.57 19.82
CA GLU A 60 -20.42 -16.45 18.69
C GLU A 60 -21.54 -15.89 17.82
N LEU A 61 -22.53 -15.23 18.42
CA LEU A 61 -23.64 -14.58 17.73
C LEU A 61 -23.21 -13.27 17.06
N ALA A 62 -22.32 -12.48 17.68
CA ALA A 62 -21.71 -11.30 17.06
C ALA A 62 -20.82 -11.69 15.89
N LEU A 63 -19.97 -12.72 16.05
CA LEU A 63 -19.18 -13.31 14.98
C LEU A 63 -20.09 -13.90 13.89
N GLY A 64 -21.15 -14.60 14.28
CA GLY A 64 -22.15 -15.17 13.38
C GLY A 64 -22.88 -14.10 12.57
N LYS A 65 -23.28 -12.98 13.18
CA LYS A 65 -23.85 -11.82 12.48
C LYS A 65 -22.84 -11.12 11.59
N HIS A 66 -21.58 -11.02 11.99
CA HIS A 66 -20.52 -10.41 11.18
C HIS A 66 -20.19 -11.27 9.96
N LEU A 67 -20.08 -12.59 10.15
CA LEU A 67 -19.87 -13.57 9.08
C LEU A 67 -21.11 -13.71 8.20
N ALA A 68 -22.32 -13.67 8.76
CA ALA A 68 -23.56 -13.64 8.00
C ALA A 68 -23.76 -12.31 7.27
N GLY A 69 -23.28 -11.20 7.82
CA GLY A 69 -23.22 -9.90 7.14
C GLY A 69 -22.27 -9.94 5.94
N ILE A 70 -21.09 -10.54 6.11
CA ILE A 70 -20.15 -10.82 5.00
C ILE A 70 -20.78 -11.78 3.98
N LYS A 71 -21.46 -12.83 4.44
CA LYS A 71 -22.12 -13.83 3.59
C LYS A 71 -23.31 -13.25 2.83
N TRP A 72 -24.09 -12.37 3.44
CA TRP A 72 -25.25 -11.70 2.83
C TRP A 72 -24.83 -10.69 1.75
N ILE A 73 -23.63 -10.10 1.86
CA ILE A 73 -23.03 -9.31 0.76
C ILE A 73 -22.62 -10.22 -0.41
N CYS A 74 -22.34 -11.50 -0.15
CA CYS A 74 -21.88 -12.49 -1.13
C CYS A 74 -23.02 -13.31 -1.76
N GLU A 75 -24.22 -13.35 -1.16
CA GLU A 75 -25.29 -14.30 -1.52
C GLU A 75 -26.14 -13.90 -2.74
N LYS A 76 -25.77 -12.82 -3.46
CA LYS A 76 -26.45 -12.43 -4.72
C LYS A 76 -25.72 -12.79 -6.01
N GLU A 77 -24.51 -13.34 -5.97
CA GLU A 77 -23.85 -13.88 -7.16
C GLU A 77 -23.16 -15.21 -6.83
N ILE A 78 -23.90 -16.31 -6.98
CA ILE A 78 -23.27 -17.62 -7.23
C ILE A 78 -22.85 -17.63 -8.70
N HIS A 79 -21.87 -16.80 -9.02
CA HIS A 79 -20.93 -17.06 -10.09
C HIS A 79 -19.68 -17.64 -9.42
N PRO A 80 -18.99 -18.62 -10.02
CA PRO A 80 -17.69 -19.03 -9.49
C PRO A 80 -16.86 -17.77 -9.26
N LEU A 81 -16.07 -17.77 -8.18
CA LEU A 81 -15.40 -16.57 -7.71
C LEU A 81 -14.20 -16.27 -8.61
N GLU A 82 -14.53 -15.91 -9.85
CA GLU A 82 -13.63 -15.66 -10.96
C GLU A 82 -12.84 -14.44 -10.58
N SER A 83 -11.57 -14.68 -10.26
CA SER A 83 -10.62 -13.61 -10.03
C SER A 83 -10.61 -12.71 -11.26
N ARG A 84 -11.05 -11.47 -11.12
CA ARG A 84 -11.04 -10.52 -12.23
C ARG A 84 -9.59 -10.11 -12.48
N ASN A 85 -9.08 -10.44 -13.66
CA ASN A 85 -7.73 -10.06 -14.07
C ASN A 85 -7.82 -8.72 -14.81
N LEU A 86 -7.26 -7.68 -14.23
CA LEU A 86 -7.14 -6.34 -14.83
C LEU A 86 -5.67 -6.03 -15.09
N GLN A 87 -5.40 -4.96 -15.82
CA GLN A 87 -4.03 -4.49 -16.04
C GLN A 87 -3.98 -2.97 -16.05
N LEU A 88 -2.87 -2.41 -15.57
CA LEU A 88 -2.54 -1.02 -15.81
C LEU A 88 -1.97 -0.87 -17.22
N ARG A 89 -2.22 0.27 -17.86
CA ARG A 89 -1.66 0.60 -19.17
C ARG A 89 -1.38 2.10 -19.25
N PHE A 90 -0.22 2.46 -19.79
CA PHE A 90 0.04 3.86 -20.16
C PHE A 90 -0.86 4.25 -21.34
N LEU A 91 -1.62 5.33 -21.18
CA LEU A 91 -2.57 5.82 -22.19
C LEU A 91 -1.89 6.75 -23.20
N ASN A 92 -0.74 7.30 -22.83
CA ASN A 92 0.13 8.05 -23.70
C ASN A 92 1.58 7.58 -23.57
N ASN A 93 2.37 7.87 -24.60
CA ASN A 93 3.79 7.56 -24.60
C ASN A 93 4.58 8.62 -23.84
N LEU A 94 5.79 8.30 -23.40
CA LEU A 94 6.70 9.29 -22.81
C LEU A 94 7.28 10.20 -23.92
N SER A 95 7.40 11.49 -23.62
CA SER A 95 8.17 12.43 -24.42
C SER A 95 9.66 12.16 -24.21
N LEU A 96 10.38 11.93 -25.31
CA LEU A 96 11.82 11.71 -25.32
C LEU A 96 12.51 12.90 -26.02
N PRO A 97 13.73 13.29 -25.60
CA PRO A 97 14.56 12.67 -24.56
C PRO A 97 14.18 13.06 -23.13
N VAL A 98 14.45 12.17 -22.17
CA VAL A 98 14.26 12.42 -20.72
C VAL A 98 15.59 12.88 -20.10
N PHE A 99 15.53 13.92 -19.26
CA PHE A 99 16.69 14.45 -18.54
C PHE A 99 16.54 14.33 -17.02
N THR A 100 17.66 14.28 -16.31
CA THR A 100 17.68 14.37 -14.85
C THR A 100 17.15 15.73 -14.40
N SER A 101 16.46 15.77 -13.27
CA SER A 101 15.83 16.97 -12.68
C SER A 101 14.78 17.66 -13.58
N ALA A 102 14.46 17.10 -14.75
CA ALA A 102 13.36 17.56 -15.60
C ALA A 102 12.11 16.73 -15.34
N ARG A 103 10.95 17.37 -15.50
CA ARG A 103 9.63 16.73 -15.53
C ARG A 103 9.65 15.61 -16.58
N ILE A 104 9.22 14.41 -16.20
CA ILE A 104 8.90 13.37 -17.18
C ILE A 104 7.54 13.72 -17.77
N GLU A 105 7.50 13.93 -19.06
CA GLU A 105 6.28 14.32 -19.78
C GLU A 105 5.80 13.17 -20.65
N GLY A 106 4.49 13.14 -20.90
CA GLY A 106 3.89 12.38 -21.97
C GLY A 106 4.05 13.06 -23.32
N ASP A 107 3.60 12.41 -24.38
CA ASP A 107 3.48 12.99 -25.71
C ASP A 107 2.82 14.38 -25.69
N GLU A 108 3.27 15.24 -26.60
CA GLU A 108 2.81 16.64 -26.72
C GLU A 108 2.98 17.48 -25.43
N GLY A 109 3.87 17.07 -24.51
CA GLY A 109 4.11 17.77 -23.24
C GLY A 109 3.00 17.55 -22.20
N GLN A 110 2.13 16.57 -22.41
CA GLN A 110 1.04 16.28 -21.47
C GLN A 110 1.56 15.57 -20.22
N ALA A 111 0.73 15.48 -19.18
CA ALA A 111 1.00 14.60 -18.04
C ALA A 111 0.98 13.12 -18.46
N ILE A 112 1.68 12.26 -17.74
CA ILE A 112 1.62 10.82 -17.96
C ILE A 112 0.26 10.31 -17.49
N ARG A 113 -0.44 9.56 -18.33
CA ARG A 113 -1.76 9.01 -18.04
C ARG A 113 -1.70 7.50 -17.97
N VAL A 114 -2.33 6.93 -16.96
CA VAL A 114 -2.39 5.47 -16.75
C VAL A 114 -3.85 5.07 -16.62
N GLY A 115 -4.27 4.06 -17.37
CA GLY A 115 -5.61 3.50 -17.30
C GLY A 115 -5.60 2.11 -16.67
N LEU A 116 -6.61 1.82 -15.85
CA LEU A 116 -6.99 0.47 -15.46
C LEU A 116 -7.85 -0.12 -16.58
N VAL A 117 -7.37 -1.19 -17.20
CA VAL A 117 -7.98 -1.77 -18.40
C VAL A 117 -8.35 -3.22 -18.14
N ASP A 118 -9.53 -3.60 -18.63
CA ASP A 118 -9.93 -5.01 -18.71
C ASP A 118 -9.27 -5.63 -19.96
N PRO A 119 -8.35 -6.60 -19.81
CA PRO A 119 -7.63 -7.18 -20.93
C PRO A 119 -8.53 -7.94 -21.91
N SER A 120 -9.71 -8.39 -21.47
CA SER A 120 -10.66 -9.11 -22.33
C SER A 120 -11.40 -8.20 -23.30
N THR A 121 -11.74 -6.98 -22.87
CA THR A 121 -12.49 -6.00 -23.68
C THR A 121 -11.62 -4.88 -24.23
N GLY A 122 -10.44 -4.68 -23.66
CA GLY A 122 -9.55 -3.54 -23.93
C GLY A 122 -10.08 -2.20 -23.42
N GLN A 123 -11.20 -2.18 -22.68
CA GLN A 123 -11.83 -0.96 -22.20
C GLN A 123 -11.32 -0.54 -20.82
N ILE A 124 -11.38 0.77 -20.54
CA ILE A 124 -11.06 1.32 -19.22
C ILE A 124 -12.16 0.91 -18.24
N VAL A 125 -11.75 0.42 -17.07
CA VAL A 125 -12.64 0.05 -15.97
C VAL A 125 -12.91 1.30 -15.13
N SER A 126 -14.04 1.96 -15.39
CA SER A 126 -14.41 3.23 -14.75
C SER A 126 -15.16 3.09 -13.43
N SER A 127 -15.48 1.86 -13.00
CA SER A 127 -16.27 1.61 -11.80
C SER A 127 -15.69 0.51 -10.92
N GLY A 128 -16.09 0.55 -9.64
CA GLY A 128 -15.67 -0.40 -8.61
C GLY A 128 -14.43 0.07 -7.83
N PRO A 129 -14.06 -0.63 -6.73
CA PRO A 129 -13.00 -0.19 -5.82
C PRO A 129 -11.64 -0.01 -6.51
N ALA A 130 -11.30 -0.89 -7.46
CA ALA A 130 -10.05 -0.81 -8.21
C ALA A 130 -9.94 0.44 -9.10
N SER A 131 -11.07 0.99 -9.56
CA SER A 131 -11.10 2.21 -10.41
C SER A 131 -10.76 3.50 -9.66
N SER A 132 -10.68 3.44 -8.33
CA SER A 132 -10.27 4.53 -7.45
C SER A 132 -9.04 4.19 -6.59
N ALA A 133 -8.29 3.16 -7.00
CA ALA A 133 -7.13 2.68 -6.26
C ALA A 133 -5.93 3.62 -6.36
N LYS A 134 -5.07 3.56 -5.35
CA LYS A 134 -3.75 4.18 -5.36
C LYS A 134 -2.77 3.37 -6.21
N ILE A 135 -2.00 4.07 -7.03
CA ILE A 135 -0.93 3.54 -7.88
C ILE A 135 0.41 4.21 -7.55
N GLU A 136 1.50 3.51 -7.84
CA GLU A 136 2.89 3.94 -7.61
C GLU A 136 3.73 3.75 -8.87
N VAL A 137 4.50 4.77 -9.22
CA VAL A 137 5.51 4.73 -10.29
C VAL A 137 6.84 4.22 -9.74
N PHE A 138 7.43 3.25 -10.44
CA PHE A 138 8.74 2.68 -10.15
C PHE A 138 9.59 2.61 -11.42
N VAL A 139 10.87 2.23 -11.27
CA VAL A 139 11.82 2.12 -12.38
C VAL A 139 12.36 0.70 -12.43
N VAL A 140 12.43 0.11 -13.63
CA VAL A 140 13.12 -1.16 -13.87
C VAL A 140 14.26 -1.00 -14.86
N GLU A 141 15.17 -1.98 -14.86
CA GLU A 141 16.32 -2.00 -15.76
C GLU A 141 15.85 -2.00 -17.22
N GLY A 142 16.54 -1.25 -18.09
CA GLY A 142 16.10 -1.06 -19.47
C GLY A 142 16.06 -2.33 -20.33
N ASP A 143 16.83 -3.36 -19.97
CA ASP A 143 16.81 -4.65 -20.64
C ASP A 143 15.86 -5.67 -19.99
N PHE A 144 15.03 -5.24 -19.05
CA PHE A 144 13.89 -6.02 -18.57
C PHE A 144 13.04 -6.46 -19.76
N ASP A 145 12.79 -7.76 -19.85
CA ASP A 145 12.08 -8.35 -20.98
C ASP A 145 10.58 -8.02 -20.89
N SER A 146 10.13 -7.13 -21.77
CA SER A 146 8.73 -6.75 -21.88
C SER A 146 7.90 -7.65 -22.80
N TYR A 147 8.46 -8.74 -23.32
CA TYR A 147 7.76 -9.59 -24.30
C TYR A 147 7.41 -10.98 -23.75
N SER A 148 8.10 -11.47 -22.72
CA SER A 148 7.96 -12.85 -22.22
C SER A 148 6.86 -13.08 -21.17
N GLY A 149 6.01 -12.10 -20.87
CA GLY A 149 4.98 -12.29 -19.84
C GLY A 149 5.62 -12.40 -18.46
N TRP A 150 6.09 -11.28 -17.93
CA TRP A 150 6.72 -11.22 -16.61
C TRP A 150 5.74 -11.46 -15.46
N THR A 151 6.26 -12.01 -14.37
CA THR A 151 5.58 -12.12 -13.08
C THR A 151 5.82 -10.88 -12.20
N ALA A 152 5.04 -10.74 -11.12
CA ALA A 152 5.26 -9.67 -10.15
C ALA A 152 6.63 -9.80 -9.45
N GLU A 153 7.15 -11.02 -9.31
CA GLU A 153 8.48 -11.33 -8.78
C GLU A 153 9.58 -10.84 -9.71
N ASP A 154 9.42 -11.04 -11.02
CA ASP A 154 10.38 -10.57 -12.02
C ASP A 154 10.47 -9.04 -12.02
N VAL A 155 9.32 -8.36 -11.91
CA VAL A 155 9.30 -6.90 -11.76
C VAL A 155 10.07 -6.50 -10.51
N ARG A 156 9.74 -7.11 -9.36
CA ARG A 156 10.31 -6.76 -8.05
C ARG A 156 11.83 -6.92 -7.99
N THR A 157 12.37 -7.94 -8.65
CA THR A 157 13.81 -8.21 -8.71
C THR A 157 14.56 -7.27 -9.66
N ASN A 158 13.89 -6.75 -10.69
CA ASN A 158 14.48 -5.83 -11.66
C ASN A 158 14.26 -4.34 -11.34
N ILE A 159 13.64 -4.01 -10.19
CA ILE A 159 13.49 -2.62 -9.75
C ILE A 159 14.88 -2.01 -9.52
N VAL A 160 15.16 -0.92 -10.23
CA VAL A 160 16.40 -0.17 -10.08
C VAL A 160 16.31 0.68 -8.82
N ARG A 161 17.28 0.50 -7.93
CA ARG A 161 17.45 1.34 -6.73
C ARG A 161 18.52 2.40 -6.97
N GLU A 162 18.47 3.44 -6.15
CA GLU A 162 19.49 4.46 -6.10
C GLU A 162 20.88 3.90 -5.78
N ARG A 163 21.93 4.62 -6.22
CA ARG A 163 23.30 4.38 -5.79
C ARG A 163 23.43 4.67 -4.30
N GLU A 164 24.30 3.94 -3.62
CA GLU A 164 24.58 4.16 -2.20
C GLU A 164 24.94 5.63 -1.92
N GLY A 165 24.25 6.24 -0.95
CA GLY A 165 24.43 7.64 -0.57
C GLY A 165 23.79 8.68 -1.51
N LYS A 166 22.98 8.27 -2.49
CA LYS A 166 22.20 9.19 -3.34
C LYS A 166 20.75 9.32 -2.89
N LYS A 167 20.07 10.33 -3.45
CA LYS A 167 18.61 10.49 -3.31
C LYS A 167 17.89 9.34 -4.05
N PRO A 168 16.62 9.06 -3.71
CA PRO A 168 15.80 8.10 -4.48
C PRO A 168 15.83 8.42 -5.98
N LEU A 169 15.83 7.38 -6.82
CA LEU A 169 15.98 7.52 -8.27
C LEU A 169 14.88 8.39 -8.90
N LEU A 170 13.67 8.35 -8.33
CA LEU A 170 12.56 9.23 -8.68
C LEU A 170 12.31 10.24 -7.56
N SER A 171 11.93 11.44 -7.96
CA SER A 171 11.52 12.53 -7.06
C SER A 171 10.21 13.16 -7.55
N GLY A 172 9.54 13.90 -6.68
CA GLY A 172 8.21 14.47 -6.96
C GLY A 172 7.08 13.53 -6.54
N ASN A 173 5.96 13.58 -7.25
CA ASN A 173 4.76 12.82 -6.89
C ASN A 173 4.73 11.43 -7.53
N VAL A 174 5.43 10.47 -6.91
CA VAL A 174 5.50 9.09 -7.41
C VAL A 174 4.22 8.27 -7.19
N PHE A 175 3.21 8.84 -6.51
CA PHE A 175 1.93 8.19 -6.26
C PHE A 175 0.80 8.96 -6.94
N ALA A 176 -0.21 8.24 -7.43
CA ALA A 176 -1.46 8.85 -7.88
C ALA A 176 -2.64 7.99 -7.45
N VAL A 177 -3.83 8.57 -7.48
CA VAL A 177 -5.09 7.87 -7.26
C VAL A 177 -5.83 7.85 -8.59
N LEU A 178 -6.35 6.67 -8.96
CA LEU A 178 -7.19 6.54 -10.14
C LEU A 178 -8.50 7.30 -9.92
N ASN A 179 -8.99 7.97 -10.96
CA ASN A 179 -10.31 8.57 -10.99
C ASN A 179 -11.05 8.01 -12.21
N GLU A 180 -12.17 7.32 -11.97
CA GLU A 180 -12.90 6.58 -13.01
C GLU A 180 -11.97 5.68 -13.84
N GLY A 181 -11.03 5.01 -13.17
CA GLY A 181 -10.07 4.11 -13.79
C GLY A 181 -8.86 4.80 -14.45
N VAL A 182 -8.74 6.12 -14.37
CA VAL A 182 -7.64 6.88 -14.98
C VAL A 182 -6.84 7.63 -13.92
N GLY A 183 -5.53 7.37 -13.85
CA GLY A 183 -4.56 8.09 -13.04
C GLY A 183 -3.78 9.08 -13.89
N VAL A 184 -3.60 10.29 -13.36
CA VAL A 184 -2.75 11.32 -13.95
C VAL A 184 -1.52 11.48 -13.06
N MET A 185 -0.35 11.32 -13.66
CA MET A 185 0.93 11.28 -12.98
C MET A 185 1.84 12.33 -13.63
N ASP A 186 2.21 13.32 -12.83
CA ASP A 186 2.96 14.50 -13.24
C ASP A 186 3.93 14.87 -12.12
N GLU A 187 4.80 15.84 -12.38
CA GLU A 187 5.85 16.29 -11.46
C GLU A 187 6.89 15.22 -11.06
N ILE A 188 6.90 14.08 -11.76
CA ILE A 188 7.88 13.03 -11.52
C ILE A 188 9.17 13.38 -12.27
N CYS A 189 10.31 13.32 -11.57
CA CYS A 189 11.61 13.62 -12.15
C CYS A 189 12.64 12.54 -11.78
N PHE A 190 13.54 12.20 -12.70
CA PHE A 190 14.70 11.35 -12.39
C PHE A 190 15.79 12.16 -11.67
N THR A 191 16.37 11.61 -10.60
CA THR A 191 17.46 12.27 -9.87
C THR A 191 18.85 11.89 -10.40
N ASP A 192 18.93 10.78 -11.13
CA ASP A 192 20.17 10.24 -11.68
C ASP A 192 19.96 9.77 -13.12
N ASN A 193 21.05 9.74 -13.89
CA ASN A 193 21.01 9.32 -15.29
C ASN A 193 21.08 7.80 -15.41
N SER A 194 20.77 7.25 -16.58
CA SER A 194 20.78 5.80 -16.81
C SER A 194 22.15 5.24 -17.22
N SER A 195 23.15 6.10 -17.45
CA SER A 195 24.42 5.71 -18.12
C SER A 195 25.26 4.69 -17.36
N TRP A 196 25.09 4.61 -16.04
CA TRP A 196 25.86 3.73 -15.16
C TRP A 196 25.25 2.33 -15.01
N THR A 197 23.92 2.20 -15.11
CA THR A 197 23.25 0.89 -14.96
C THR A 197 23.63 -0.05 -16.10
N ARG A 198 23.40 -1.36 -15.92
CA ARG A 198 23.89 -2.39 -16.82
C ARG A 198 23.46 -2.15 -18.27
N SER A 199 22.18 -1.82 -18.46
CA SER A 199 21.56 -1.62 -19.78
C SER A 199 21.75 -0.23 -20.38
N ARG A 200 22.34 0.72 -19.63
CA ARG A 200 22.42 2.15 -19.97
C ARG A 200 21.04 2.84 -20.13
N LYS A 201 19.94 2.15 -19.82
CA LYS A 201 18.56 2.53 -20.08
C LYS A 201 17.67 2.24 -18.87
N PHE A 202 16.53 2.91 -18.81
CA PHE A 202 15.47 2.65 -17.85
C PHE A 202 14.17 2.33 -18.57
N ARG A 203 13.25 1.67 -17.85
CA ARG A 203 11.83 1.62 -18.19
C ARG A 203 11.05 2.16 -17.00
N LEU A 204 9.99 2.90 -17.29
CA LEU A 204 9.07 3.39 -16.27
C LEU A 204 7.99 2.33 -16.05
N GLY A 205 7.74 2.00 -14.79
CA GLY A 205 6.72 1.04 -14.39
C GLY A 205 5.67 1.68 -13.50
N VAL A 206 4.45 1.14 -13.51
CA VAL A 206 3.36 1.53 -12.61
C VAL A 206 2.68 0.29 -12.05
N ARG A 207 2.50 0.27 -10.73
CA ARG A 207 1.82 -0.82 -10.01
C ARG A 207 0.72 -0.29 -9.12
N MET A 208 -0.22 -1.15 -8.81
CA MET A 208 -1.25 -0.88 -7.81
C MET A 208 -0.65 -1.01 -6.40
N VAL A 209 -0.97 -0.07 -5.53
CA VAL A 209 -0.58 -0.09 -4.11
C VAL A 209 -1.64 -0.80 -3.29
N ASP A 210 -2.92 -0.51 -3.58
CA ASP A 210 -4.04 -1.13 -2.90
C ASP A 210 -4.21 -2.59 -3.34
N GLN A 211 -4.58 -3.45 -2.41
CA GLN A 211 -4.85 -4.86 -2.67
C GLN A 211 -6.35 -5.12 -2.57
N PHE A 212 -6.86 -5.91 -3.50
CA PHE A 212 -8.27 -6.22 -3.60
C PHE A 212 -8.47 -7.73 -3.61
N ASP A 213 -9.42 -8.20 -2.81
CA ASP A 213 -9.80 -9.61 -2.82
C ASP A 213 -10.39 -9.96 -4.19
N PHE A 214 -9.91 -11.08 -4.76
CA PHE A 214 -10.35 -11.61 -6.05
C PHE A 214 -10.21 -10.65 -7.25
N VAL A 215 -9.39 -9.59 -7.16
CA VAL A 215 -8.97 -8.78 -8.31
C VAL A 215 -7.45 -8.78 -8.39
N LYS A 216 -6.91 -9.29 -9.50
CA LYS A 216 -5.47 -9.26 -9.79
C LYS A 216 -5.20 -8.19 -10.83
N VAL A 217 -4.30 -7.27 -10.52
CA VAL A 217 -3.96 -6.17 -11.43
C VAL A 217 -2.51 -6.30 -11.85
N ARG A 218 -2.28 -6.47 -13.16
CA ARG A 218 -0.95 -6.52 -13.76
C ARG A 218 -0.34 -5.12 -13.89
N GLU A 219 0.96 -5.00 -13.61
CA GLU A 219 1.72 -3.76 -13.74
C GLU A 219 1.87 -3.31 -15.20
N ALA A 220 1.95 -2.00 -15.41
CA ALA A 220 2.34 -1.41 -16.68
C ALA A 220 3.84 -1.15 -16.70
N VAL A 221 4.51 -1.40 -17.83
CA VAL A 221 5.91 -1.03 -18.04
C VAL A 221 6.06 -0.42 -19.43
N THR A 222 6.78 0.70 -19.54
CA THR A 222 7.04 1.37 -20.82
C THR A 222 8.10 0.64 -21.65
N GLU A 223 8.29 1.13 -22.88
CA GLU A 223 9.52 0.88 -23.62
C GLU A 223 10.74 1.46 -22.89
N SER A 224 11.92 0.94 -23.25
CA SER A 224 13.19 1.38 -22.66
C SER A 224 13.63 2.73 -23.23
N PHE A 225 14.12 3.63 -22.39
CA PHE A 225 14.65 4.93 -22.80
C PHE A 225 15.92 5.30 -22.03
N VAL A 226 16.67 6.26 -22.57
CA VAL A 226 17.89 6.79 -21.94
C VAL A 226 17.52 8.03 -21.14
N VAL A 227 17.95 8.09 -19.89
CA VAL A 227 17.89 9.31 -19.07
C VAL A 227 19.24 9.99 -19.10
N ARG A 228 19.27 11.23 -19.59
CA ARG A 228 20.50 12.01 -19.77
C ARG A 228 20.71 12.95 -18.59
N ASP A 229 21.97 13.23 -18.25
CA ASP A 229 22.27 14.26 -17.26
C ASP A 229 21.99 15.65 -17.87
N HIS A 230 21.21 16.46 -17.17
CA HIS A 230 20.96 17.85 -17.56
C HIS A 230 22.25 18.69 -17.61
N ARG A 231 23.30 18.29 -16.85
CA ARG A 231 24.64 18.92 -16.92
C ARG A 231 25.32 18.75 -18.28
N GLY A 232 24.92 17.73 -19.05
CA GLY A 232 25.40 17.46 -20.40
C GLY A 232 24.78 18.35 -21.48
N GLU A 233 23.79 19.19 -21.14
CA GLU A 233 23.35 20.29 -21.99
C GLU A 233 24.38 21.43 -21.97
N CYS A 234 25.59 21.12 -22.43
CA CYS A 234 26.41 22.13 -23.03
C CYS A 234 25.65 22.67 -24.25
N LYS A 235 24.91 23.77 -24.08
CA LYS A 235 24.58 24.71 -25.16
C LYS A 235 25.84 25.16 -25.94
N TYR A 236 27.03 24.78 -25.48
CA TYR A 236 28.33 25.00 -26.10
C TYR A 236 28.84 23.86 -27.00
N CYS A 237 28.20 22.68 -27.05
CA CYS A 237 28.63 21.62 -27.98
C CYS A 237 28.12 21.80 -29.43
N LEU A 238 27.16 22.70 -29.66
CA LEU A 238 26.78 23.12 -31.02
C LEU A 238 27.69 24.25 -31.58
N LEU A 239 28.60 24.81 -30.77
CA LEU A 239 29.56 25.81 -31.24
C LEU A 239 30.92 25.22 -31.65
N VAL A 240 31.06 23.89 -31.66
CA VAL A 240 32.26 23.20 -32.16
C VAL A 240 31.88 22.10 -33.16
N TYR A 241 30.99 22.42 -34.09
CA TYR A 241 31.21 22.01 -35.47
C TYR A 241 31.84 23.21 -36.19
N PRO A 242 32.92 23.03 -36.98
CA PRO A 242 33.71 24.15 -37.43
C PRO A 242 32.87 25.04 -38.35
N LEU A 243 32.72 26.31 -38.00
CA LEU A 243 32.34 27.41 -38.91
C LEU A 243 33.37 27.62 -40.04
N THR A 244 34.14 26.60 -40.42
CA THR A 244 35.17 26.66 -41.46
C THR A 244 34.88 25.81 -42.69
N LEU A 245 33.82 24.98 -42.71
CA LEU A 245 33.43 24.23 -43.93
C LEU A 245 32.40 24.97 -44.80
N CYS A 246 31.50 25.78 -44.22
CA CYS A 246 30.50 26.50 -45.00
C CYS A 246 31.11 27.66 -45.82
N THR A 247 32.21 28.25 -45.36
CA THR A 247 32.90 29.34 -46.05
C THR A 247 33.81 28.87 -47.20
N ILE A 248 34.15 27.57 -47.26
CA ILE A 248 34.98 27.02 -48.34
C ILE A 248 34.12 26.61 -49.54
N GLU A 249 32.93 26.04 -49.32
CA GLU A 249 32.02 25.71 -50.44
C GLU A 249 31.47 26.97 -51.15
N GLN A 250 31.15 28.04 -50.42
CA GLN A 250 30.71 29.31 -51.03
C GLN A 250 31.83 30.06 -51.78
N ASN A 251 33.10 29.76 -51.53
CA ASN A 251 34.22 30.34 -52.28
C ASN A 251 34.62 29.52 -53.51
N LEU A 252 34.28 28.23 -53.58
CA LEU A 252 34.49 27.40 -54.78
C LEU A 252 33.42 27.65 -55.85
N GLU A 253 32.16 27.88 -55.45
CA GLU A 253 31.10 28.24 -56.41
C GLU A 253 31.29 29.65 -57.00
N ASN A 254 31.90 30.59 -56.27
CA ASN A 254 32.26 31.91 -56.79
C ASN A 254 33.53 31.93 -57.66
N LEU A 255 34.39 30.89 -57.60
CA LEU A 255 35.56 30.80 -58.47
C LEU A 255 35.25 30.12 -59.82
N LEU A 256 34.17 29.34 -59.90
CA LEU A 256 33.70 28.70 -61.14
C LEU A 256 32.73 29.56 -61.95
N SER A 257 32.35 30.75 -61.48
CA SER A 257 31.52 31.70 -62.23
C SER A 257 32.32 32.83 -62.91
N VAL A 258 33.66 32.83 -62.80
CA VAL A 258 34.56 33.85 -63.37
C VAL A 258 35.59 33.24 -64.35
N PHE A 259 35.40 32.00 -64.79
CA PHE A 259 36.12 31.42 -65.94
C PHE A 259 35.15 30.80 -66.94
#